data_AF-A0A218QW41-F1
#
_entry.id   AF-A0A218QW41-F1
#
_cell.length_a   1.000
_cell.length_b   1.000
_cell.length_c   1.000
_cell.angle_alpha   90.00
_cell.angle_beta   90.00
_cell.angle_gamma   90.00
#
_symmetry.space_group_name_H-M   'P 1'
#
loop_
_entity.id
_entity.type
_entity.pdbx_description
1 polymer ?
#
loop_
_entity_poly.entity_id
_entity_poly.type
_entity_poly.pdbx_seq_one_letter_code
_entity_poly.pdbx_strand_id
1 'polypeptide(L)'
;MSLIDRELTLDTRHIAKHLPNTPQSSQLLKSEGSAHLFNDETTMVMVTQAIMAQGEFTGVVRGHERYGLYFDEPIGYRLSIDGSRIALSYGEMKVKGNKYHVIPRTKPS
;
A
#
# COMPACT_ATOMS: atom_id res chain seq x y z
N MET A 1 -13.27 16.79 2.60
CA MET A 1 -14.24 15.96 1.87
C MET A 1 -13.46 14.79 1.30
N SER A 2 -13.83 13.57 1.66
CA SER A 2 -13.26 12.35 1.07
C SER A 2 -13.51 12.37 -0.45
N LEU A 3 -12.49 12.10 -1.27
CA LEU A 3 -12.69 11.90 -2.72
C LEU A 3 -13.44 10.58 -3.04
N ILE A 4 -13.63 9.73 -2.03
CA ILE A 4 -14.31 8.45 -2.15
C ILE A 4 -15.69 8.57 -1.48
N ASP A 5 -16.71 8.84 -2.27
CA ASP A 5 -18.11 8.99 -1.82
C ASP A 5 -18.88 7.65 -1.83
N ARG A 6 -18.20 6.57 -1.47
CA ARG A 6 -18.78 5.22 -1.40
C ARG A 6 -18.16 4.39 -0.30
N GLU A 7 -18.94 3.44 0.20
CA GLU A 7 -18.43 2.47 1.17
C GLU A 7 -17.43 1.52 0.50
N LEU A 8 -16.26 1.40 1.12
CA LEU A 8 -15.19 0.51 0.67
C LEU A 8 -14.85 -0.49 1.78
N THR A 9 -14.63 -1.74 1.39
CA THR A 9 -14.22 -2.83 2.29
C THR A 9 -12.77 -3.23 2.01
N LEU A 10 -11.98 -3.40 3.07
CA LEU A 10 -10.61 -3.87 2.95
C LEU A 10 -10.57 -5.28 2.33
N ASP A 11 -9.72 -5.47 1.33
CA ASP A 11 -9.41 -6.78 0.76
C ASP A 11 -8.30 -7.44 1.58
N THR A 12 -8.72 -8.22 2.58
CA THR A 12 -7.84 -8.87 3.56
C THR A 12 -6.81 -9.81 2.94
N ARG A 13 -7.04 -10.28 1.70
CA ARG A 13 -6.11 -11.14 0.95
C ARG A 13 -4.77 -10.48 0.66
N HIS A 14 -4.71 -9.15 0.69
CA HIS A 14 -3.50 -8.38 0.38
C HIS A 14 -2.71 -7.94 1.61
N ILE A 15 -3.31 -7.96 2.82
CA ILE A 15 -2.69 -7.43 4.04
C ILE A 15 -1.34 -8.10 4.31
N ALA A 16 -1.33 -9.43 4.37
CA ALA A 16 -0.13 -10.17 4.76
C ALA A 16 1.05 -9.94 3.79
N LYS A 17 0.78 -9.66 2.51
CA LYS A 17 1.84 -9.38 1.51
C LYS A 17 2.57 -8.06 1.75
N HIS A 18 1.96 -7.15 2.51
CA HIS A 18 2.48 -5.82 2.80
C HIS A 18 2.87 -5.62 4.27
N LEU A 19 2.89 -6.70 5.07
CA LEU A 19 3.39 -6.68 6.44
C LEU A 19 4.69 -7.47 6.58
N PRO A 20 5.58 -7.03 7.48
CA PRO A 20 6.82 -7.75 7.75
C PRO A 20 6.52 -9.12 8.40
N ASN A 21 7.47 -10.05 8.23
CA ASN A 21 7.48 -11.35 8.91
C ASN A 21 6.25 -12.25 8.66
N THR A 22 5.58 -12.11 7.51
CA THR A 22 4.50 -13.03 7.12
C THR A 22 5.02 -14.06 6.11
N PRO A 23 4.39 -15.26 6.03
CA PRO A 23 4.66 -16.21 4.96
C PRO A 23 4.44 -15.59 3.56
N GLN A 24 3.45 -14.71 3.41
CA GLN A 24 3.06 -14.11 2.15
C GLN A 24 4.09 -13.06 1.67
N SER A 25 4.59 -12.20 2.55
CA SER A 25 5.67 -11.26 2.19
C SER A 25 6.98 -11.98 1.94
N SER A 26 7.27 -13.03 2.71
CA SER A 26 8.44 -13.89 2.50
C SER A 26 8.39 -14.61 1.15
N GLN A 27 7.22 -15.15 0.77
CA GLN A 27 7.02 -15.80 -0.52
C GLN A 27 7.15 -14.78 -1.66
N LEU A 28 6.57 -13.58 -1.51
CA LEU A 28 6.66 -12.50 -2.50
C LEU A 28 8.11 -12.08 -2.73
N LEU A 29 8.87 -11.90 -1.65
CA LEU A 29 10.29 -11.57 -1.71
C LEU A 29 11.09 -12.64 -2.49
N LYS A 30 10.79 -13.92 -2.25
CA LYS A 30 11.43 -15.04 -2.97
C LYS A 30 11.04 -15.09 -4.45
N SER A 31 9.77 -14.85 -4.79
CA SER A 31 9.28 -14.99 -6.17
C SER A 31 9.54 -13.76 -7.05
N GLU A 32 9.49 -12.56 -6.49
CA GLU A 32 9.62 -11.29 -7.22
C GLU A 32 10.95 -10.58 -6.97
N GLY A 33 11.82 -11.14 -6.13
CA GLY A 33 13.10 -10.54 -5.74
C GLY A 33 12.98 -9.31 -4.84
N SER A 34 11.74 -8.87 -4.54
CA SER A 34 11.47 -7.76 -3.64
C SER A 34 10.05 -7.79 -3.06
N ALA A 35 9.85 -7.09 -1.95
CA ALA A 35 8.52 -6.88 -1.35
C ALA A 35 8.37 -5.44 -0.87
N HIS A 36 7.18 -4.86 -1.06
CA HIS A 36 6.82 -3.55 -0.50
C HIS A 36 6.09 -3.76 0.81
N LEU A 37 6.68 -3.30 1.91
CA LEU A 37 6.22 -3.58 3.27
C LEU A 37 5.97 -2.27 4.01
N PHE A 38 4.88 -2.20 4.76
CA PHE A 38 4.71 -1.18 5.79
C PHE A 38 5.64 -1.46 6.97
N ASN A 39 5.89 -0.46 7.81
CA ASN A 39 6.64 -0.66 9.05
C ASN A 39 5.92 -1.65 9.97
N ASP A 40 4.60 -1.52 10.06
CA ASP A 40 3.70 -2.38 10.84
C ASP A 40 2.23 -2.19 10.38
N GLU A 41 1.34 -2.95 11.01
CA GLU A 41 -0.11 -2.87 10.75
C GLU A 41 -0.70 -1.51 11.16
N THR A 42 -0.22 -0.91 12.25
CA THR A 42 -0.64 0.42 12.71
C THR A 42 -0.38 1.48 11.63
N THR A 43 0.78 1.43 10.99
CA THR A 43 1.16 2.31 9.89
C THR A 43 0.27 2.09 8.68
N MET A 44 -0.03 0.83 8.32
CA MET A 44 -0.98 0.52 7.24
C MET A 44 -2.37 1.11 7.49
N VAL A 45 -2.87 1.00 8.73
CA VAL A 45 -4.18 1.55 9.12
C VAL A 45 -4.15 3.08 9.06
N MET A 46 -3.12 3.72 9.60
CA MET A 46 -2.94 5.18 9.54
C MET A 46 -2.91 5.69 8.09
N VAL A 47 -2.13 5.04 7.22
CA VAL A 47 -2.05 5.37 5.79
C VAL A 47 -3.40 5.20 5.10
N THR A 48 -4.14 4.14 5.44
CA THR A 48 -5.49 3.91 4.90
C THR A 48 -6.42 5.06 5.24
N GLN A 49 -6.49 5.45 6.52
CA GLN A 49 -7.36 6.53 6.96
C GLN A 49 -6.97 7.86 6.33
N ALA A 50 -5.68 8.15 6.23
CA ALA A 50 -5.18 9.34 5.57
C ALA A 50 -5.59 9.39 4.09
N ILE A 51 -5.45 8.28 3.33
CA ILE A 51 -5.85 8.25 1.92
C ILE A 51 -7.38 8.38 1.78
N MET A 52 -8.18 7.76 2.64
CA MET A 52 -9.64 7.94 2.61
C MET A 52 -10.04 9.40 2.87
N ALA A 53 -9.34 10.09 3.79
CA ALA A 53 -9.68 11.44 4.18
C ALA A 53 -9.22 12.51 3.18
N GLN A 54 -8.00 12.37 2.65
CA GLN A 54 -7.29 13.42 1.91
C GLN A 54 -6.48 12.91 0.71
N GLY A 55 -6.57 11.61 0.38
CA GLY A 55 -5.85 11.05 -0.76
C GLY A 55 -6.32 11.63 -2.08
N GLU A 56 -5.39 11.75 -3.04
CA GLU A 56 -5.66 12.27 -4.37
C GLU A 56 -5.94 11.14 -5.34
N PHE A 57 -6.92 11.31 -6.22
CA PHE A 57 -7.15 10.37 -7.33
C PHE A 57 -6.03 10.50 -8.36
N THR A 58 -5.26 9.43 -8.57
CA THR A 58 -4.12 9.42 -9.49
C THR A 58 -4.38 8.65 -10.79
N GLY A 59 -5.64 8.24 -11.03
CA GLY A 59 -6.07 7.62 -12.28
C GLY A 59 -6.56 6.18 -12.13
N VAL A 60 -6.79 5.53 -13.28
CA VAL A 60 -7.23 4.13 -13.37
C VAL A 60 -6.17 3.30 -14.07
N VAL A 61 -5.66 2.26 -13.41
CA VAL A 61 -4.64 1.35 -13.96
C VAL A 61 -5.16 -0.08 -13.91
N ARG A 62 -5.28 -0.71 -15.08
CA ARG A 62 -5.77 -2.10 -15.25
C ARG A 62 -7.13 -2.34 -14.58
N GLY A 63 -8.04 -1.37 -14.69
CA GLY A 63 -9.38 -1.45 -14.11
C GLY A 63 -9.43 -1.27 -12.58
N HIS A 64 -8.36 -0.73 -11.99
CA HIS A 64 -8.38 -0.31 -10.59
C HIS A 64 -8.19 1.20 -10.52
N GLU A 65 -9.05 1.87 -9.77
CA GLU A 65 -8.80 3.25 -9.35
C GLU A 65 -7.59 3.30 -8.42
N ARG A 66 -6.88 4.41 -8.47
CA ARG A 66 -5.71 4.71 -7.66
C ARG A 66 -5.96 5.99 -6.90
N TYR A 67 -5.76 5.90 -5.60
CA TYR A 67 -5.69 7.05 -4.73
C TYR A 67 -4.35 7.02 -4.01
N GLY A 68 -3.77 8.16 -3.70
CA GLY A 68 -2.56 8.14 -2.90
C GLY A 68 -2.19 9.46 -2.28
N LEU A 69 -1.14 9.39 -1.48
CA LEU A 69 -0.71 10.47 -0.61
C LEU A 69 0.78 10.31 -0.27
N TYR A 70 1.52 11.41 -0.28
CA TYR A 70 2.88 11.47 0.27
C TYR A 70 2.85 11.73 1.77
N PHE A 71 3.80 11.11 2.47
CA PHE A 71 4.03 11.26 3.91
C PHE A 71 5.45 11.81 4.13
N ASP A 72 5.62 12.67 5.14
CA ASP A 72 6.92 13.27 5.45
C ASP A 72 7.92 12.23 5.98
N GLU A 73 7.43 11.24 6.70
CA GLU A 73 8.22 10.13 7.25
C GLU A 73 8.02 8.83 6.45
N PRO A 74 9.04 7.96 6.35
CA PRO A 74 8.88 6.65 5.73
C PRO A 74 7.80 5.80 6.42
N ILE A 75 6.76 5.46 5.65
CA ILE A 75 5.65 4.60 6.08
C ILE A 75 5.97 3.10 5.88
N GLY A 76 7.11 2.81 5.28
CA GLY A 76 7.52 1.45 4.96
C GLY A 76 8.84 1.40 4.23
N TYR A 77 9.14 0.21 3.72
CA TYR A 77 10.36 -0.04 2.96
C TYR A 77 10.12 -1.08 1.87
N ARG A 78 10.83 -0.93 0.75
CA ARG A 78 11.00 -2.00 -0.23
C ARG A 78 12.19 -2.84 0.19
N LEU A 79 11.95 -4.09 0.54
CA LEU A 79 12.96 -5.08 0.85
C LEU A 79 13.35 -5.81 -0.43
N SER A 80 14.65 -5.90 -0.72
CA SER A 80 15.19 -6.72 -1.80
C SER A 80 15.72 -8.05 -1.26
N ILE A 81 15.87 -9.06 -2.12
CA ILE A 81 16.33 -10.40 -1.72
C ILE A 81 17.76 -10.41 -1.13
N ASP A 82 18.58 -9.42 -1.49
CA ASP A 82 19.92 -9.20 -0.93
C ASP A 82 19.91 -8.54 0.47
N GLY A 83 18.73 -8.25 1.01
CA GLY A 83 18.53 -7.60 2.30
C GLY A 83 18.55 -6.07 2.24
N SER A 84 18.85 -5.46 1.09
CA SER A 84 18.81 -4.00 0.93
C SER A 84 17.40 -3.45 1.12
N ARG A 85 17.32 -2.22 1.64
CA ARG A 85 16.05 -1.53 1.92
C ARG A 85 16.04 -0.15 1.29
N ILE A 86 14.91 0.19 0.67
CA ILE A 86 14.62 1.54 0.17
C ILE A 86 13.41 2.07 0.93
N ALA A 87 13.52 3.24 1.54
CA ALA A 87 12.42 3.90 2.24
C ALA A 87 11.24 4.20 1.29
N LEU A 88 10.02 4.02 1.78
CA LEU A 88 8.78 4.27 1.03
C LEU A 88 7.96 5.31 1.79
N SER A 89 7.71 6.45 1.14
CA SER A 89 6.98 7.58 1.71
C SER A 89 5.69 7.91 0.94
N TYR A 90 5.31 7.09 -0.04
CA TYR A 90 4.07 7.25 -0.77
C TYR A 90 3.11 6.10 -0.46
N GLY A 91 1.91 6.42 0.05
CA GLY A 91 0.84 5.44 0.21
C GLY A 91 -0.02 5.39 -1.04
N GLU A 92 -0.23 4.19 -1.60
CA GLU A 92 -1.14 3.97 -2.72
C GLU A 92 -2.28 3.04 -2.32
N MET A 93 -3.52 3.50 -2.48
CA MET A 93 -4.73 2.71 -2.38
C MET A 93 -5.20 2.28 -3.76
N LYS A 94 -5.42 0.98 -3.90
CA LYS A 94 -5.98 0.37 -5.10
C LYS A 94 -7.42 -0.02 -4.84
N VAL A 95 -8.36 0.55 -5.59
CA VAL A 95 -9.79 0.26 -5.45
C VAL A 95 -10.30 -0.49 -6.69
N LYS A 96 -11.05 -1.57 -6.49
CA LYS A 96 -11.74 -2.32 -7.54
C LYS A 96 -13.11 -2.78 -7.05
N GLY A 97 -14.17 -2.26 -7.68
CA GLY A 97 -15.53 -2.41 -7.16
C GLY A 97 -15.63 -1.74 -5.78
N ASN A 98 -16.09 -2.48 -4.78
CA ASN A 98 -16.15 -2.02 -3.38
C ASN A 98 -14.95 -2.49 -2.54
N LYS A 99 -13.92 -3.09 -3.15
CA LYS A 99 -12.76 -3.62 -2.43
C LYS A 99 -11.56 -2.70 -2.60
N TYR A 100 -10.80 -2.50 -1.53
CA TYR A 100 -9.55 -1.76 -1.57
C TYR A 100 -8.41 -2.49 -0.88
N HIS A 101 -7.18 -2.17 -1.26
CA HIS A 101 -5.99 -2.46 -0.44
C HIS A 101 -4.97 -1.33 -0.60
N VAL A 102 -4.14 -1.14 0.41
CA VAL A 102 -3.09 -0.13 0.44
C VAL A 102 -1.71 -0.76 0.31
N ILE A 103 -0.79 -0.03 -0.31
CA ILE A 103 0.58 -0.45 -0.58
C ILE A 103 1.51 0.75 -0.34
N PRO A 104 2.63 0.60 0.36
CA PRO A 104 3.66 1.64 0.40
C PRO A 104 4.48 1.58 -0.88
N ARG A 105 4.85 2.73 -1.44
CA ARG A 105 5.67 2.88 -2.65
C ARG A 105 6.65 4.03 -2.52
N THR A 106 7.59 4.08 -3.46
CA THR A 106 8.47 5.23 -3.65
C THR A 106 7.77 6.39 -4.36
N LYS A 107 6.80 6.09 -5.24
CA LYS A 107 6.04 7.05 -6.04
C LYS A 107 4.75 6.42 -6.59
N PRO A 108 3.80 7.22 -7.13
CA PRO A 108 2.60 6.71 -7.79
C PRO A 108 2.91 5.71 -8.91
N SER A 109 2.02 4.72 -9.10
CA SER A 109 2.12 3.66 -10.11
C SER A 109 1.18 3.82 -11.30
#